data_AF-A0AAW2VED4-F1
#
_entry.id   AF-A0AAW2VED4-F1
#
_cell.length_a   1.000
_cell.length_b   1.000
_cell.length_c   1.000
_cell.angle_alpha   90.00
_cell.angle_beta   90.00
_cell.angle_gamma   90.00
#
_symmetry.space_group_name_H-M   'P 1'
#
loop_
_entity.id
_entity.type
_entity.pdbx_description
1 polymer ?
#
loop_
_entity_poly.entity_id
_entity_poly.type
_entity_poly.pdbx_seq_one_letter_code
_entity_poly.pdbx_strand_id
1 'polypeptide(L)'
;MSECINGVLKGARRLPLTAIVEITLQRAVNYFVTRERKSHTMLRNGQLWMDFAYKMFNQWHQKSIEHTVTIYNHRQQSASVVTKRQSGYGLNTHVVKITNRDVHADYYNVMAYKNTYSKAFQPLHPEDYWDVSEFELVHDTAICISIRLGRIQTSRIHNEMDWPQTRERQQAQQREDSSRQ
;
A
#
# COMPACT_ATOMS: atom_id res chain seq x y z
N MET A 1 9.74 -8.06 -2.09
CA MET A 1 8.55 -8.32 -1.24
C MET A 1 9.02 -8.90 0.08
N SER A 2 8.48 -8.43 1.20
CA SER A 2 9.00 -8.69 2.55
C SER A 2 8.74 -10.12 3.02
N GLU A 3 9.71 -10.74 3.71
CA GLU A 3 9.63 -12.10 4.29
C GLU A 3 8.43 -12.29 5.22
N CYS A 4 7.90 -11.20 5.80
CA CYS A 4 6.71 -11.21 6.65
C CYS A 4 5.45 -11.68 5.89
N ILE A 5 5.32 -11.34 4.60
CA ILE A 5 4.18 -11.75 3.78
C ILE A 5 4.26 -13.25 3.47
N ASN A 6 5.46 -13.78 3.28
CA ASN A 6 5.66 -15.20 2.99
C ASN A 6 5.28 -16.09 4.19
N GLY A 7 5.52 -15.63 5.43
CA GLY A 7 5.09 -16.32 6.65
C GLY A 7 3.57 -16.45 6.76
N VAL A 8 2.84 -15.35 6.52
CA VAL A 8 1.37 -15.32 6.53
C VAL A 8 0.79 -16.21 5.43
N LEU A 9 1.33 -16.12 4.21
CA LEU A 9 0.86 -16.93 3.08
C LEU A 9 1.10 -18.42 3.29
N LYS A 10 2.18 -18.83 3.97
CA LYS A 10 2.42 -20.25 4.31
C LYS A 10 1.38 -20.80 5.29
N GLY A 11 0.93 -20.01 6.26
CA GLY A 11 -0.14 -20.41 7.18
C GLY A 11 -1.51 -20.48 6.48
N ALA A 12 -1.79 -19.56 5.58
CA ALA A 12 -3.06 -19.49 4.85
C ALA A 12 -3.27 -20.67 3.86
N ARG A 13 -2.20 -21.28 3.34
CA ARG A 13 -2.26 -22.40 2.36
C ARG A 13 -3.04 -23.63 2.83
N ARG A 14 -3.27 -23.79 4.14
CA ARG A 14 -3.98 -24.95 4.72
C ARG A 14 -5.44 -24.65 5.06
N LEU A 15 -5.92 -23.44 4.79
CA LEU A 15 -7.31 -23.09 4.99
C LEU A 15 -8.13 -23.53 3.77
N PRO A 16 -9.39 -23.98 3.97
CA PRO A 16 -10.33 -24.12 2.87
C PRO A 16 -10.39 -22.83 2.05
N LEU A 17 -10.45 -22.94 0.72
CA LEU A 17 -10.54 -21.78 -0.17
C LEU A 17 -11.72 -20.87 0.21
N THR A 18 -12.83 -21.49 0.58
CA THR A 18 -14.04 -20.81 1.09
C THR A 18 -13.74 -19.93 2.30
N ALA A 19 -12.98 -20.42 3.29
CA ALA A 19 -12.60 -19.64 4.46
C ALA A 19 -11.70 -18.43 4.11
N ILE A 20 -10.79 -18.59 3.15
CA ILE A 20 -9.94 -17.48 2.67
C ILE A 20 -10.78 -16.41 1.98
N VAL A 21 -11.68 -16.83 1.08
CA VAL A 21 -12.60 -15.94 0.35
C VAL A 21 -13.48 -15.19 1.34
N GLU A 22 -14.08 -15.90 2.30
CA GLU A 22 -14.97 -15.32 3.30
C GLU A 22 -14.24 -14.26 4.16
N ILE A 23 -13.07 -14.59 4.72
CA ILE A 23 -12.29 -13.64 5.52
C ILE A 23 -11.88 -12.42 4.69
N THR A 24 -11.50 -12.61 3.44
CA THR A 24 -11.09 -11.52 2.55
C THR A 24 -12.27 -10.60 2.24
N LEU A 25 -13.44 -11.18 1.95
CA LEU A 25 -14.68 -10.44 1.72
C LEU A 25 -15.09 -9.65 2.96
N GLN A 26 -15.12 -10.31 4.13
CA GLN A 26 -15.47 -9.65 5.41
C GLN A 26 -14.54 -8.46 5.70
N ARG A 27 -13.23 -8.60 5.47
CA ARG A 27 -12.27 -7.51 5.62
C ARG A 27 -12.53 -6.37 4.64
N ALA A 28 -12.86 -6.67 3.38
CA ALA A 28 -13.21 -5.68 2.38
C ALA A 28 -14.47 -4.90 2.79
N VAL A 29 -15.55 -5.61 3.17
CA VAL A 29 -16.80 -5.00 3.63
C VAL A 29 -16.55 -4.12 4.84
N ASN A 30 -15.85 -4.62 5.87
CA ASN A 30 -15.53 -3.84 7.07
C ASN A 30 -14.72 -2.58 6.75
N TYR A 31 -13.78 -2.66 5.80
CA TYR A 31 -12.98 -1.52 5.36
C TYR A 31 -13.86 -0.44 4.72
N PHE A 32 -14.78 -0.82 3.83
CA PHE A 32 -15.71 0.13 3.20
C PHE A 32 -16.66 0.76 4.21
N VAL A 33 -17.30 -0.05 5.07
CA VAL A 33 -18.22 0.45 6.12
C VAL A 33 -17.51 1.42 7.06
N THR A 34 -16.28 1.11 7.46
CA THR A 34 -15.48 2.00 8.32
C THR A 34 -15.21 3.33 7.63
N ARG A 35 -14.86 3.31 6.34
CA ARG A 35 -14.59 4.53 5.57
C ARG A 35 -15.86 5.35 5.32
N GLU A 36 -16.98 4.72 5.02
CA GLU A 36 -18.27 5.39 4.88
C GLU A 36 -18.68 6.07 6.20
N ARG A 37 -18.62 5.37 7.33
CA ARG A 37 -18.89 5.97 8.66
C ARG A 37 -17.98 7.17 8.91
N LYS A 38 -16.69 7.03 8.60
CA LYS A 38 -15.73 8.12 8.74
C LYS A 38 -16.11 9.33 7.90
N SER A 39 -16.54 9.12 6.66
CA SER A 39 -17.01 10.19 5.77
C SER A 39 -18.22 10.94 6.35
N HIS A 40 -19.17 10.22 6.95
CA HIS A 40 -20.33 10.82 7.59
C HIS A 40 -19.94 11.65 8.82
N THR A 41 -18.99 11.18 9.63
CA THR A 41 -18.44 11.96 10.74
C THR A 41 -17.80 13.26 10.24
N MET A 42 -16.99 13.20 9.18
CA MET A 42 -16.37 14.39 8.58
C MET A 42 -17.42 15.40 8.10
N LEU A 43 -18.47 14.93 7.40
CA LEU A 43 -19.56 15.78 6.92
C LEU A 43 -20.37 16.40 8.07
N ARG A 44 -20.65 15.64 9.13
CA ARG A 44 -21.33 16.15 10.34
C ARG A 44 -20.52 17.24 11.03
N ASN A 45 -19.19 17.13 10.98
CA ASN A 45 -18.26 18.14 11.50
C ASN A 45 -18.09 19.34 10.55
N GLY A 46 -18.82 19.38 9.42
CA GLY A 46 -18.72 20.46 8.43
C GLY A 46 -17.41 20.48 7.64
N GLN A 47 -16.66 19.37 7.62
CA GLN A 47 -15.39 19.31 6.89
C GLN A 47 -15.62 19.22 5.38
N LEU A 48 -14.92 20.09 4.64
CA LEU A 48 -14.88 20.06 3.18
C LEU A 48 -13.84 19.06 2.66
N TRP A 49 -12.75 18.89 3.41
CA TRP A 49 -11.58 18.10 3.03
C TRP A 49 -11.38 16.90 3.96
N MET A 50 -10.84 15.80 3.42
CA MET A 50 -10.53 14.60 4.20
C MET A 50 -9.51 14.91 5.32
N ASP A 51 -9.57 14.18 6.43
CA ASP A 51 -8.61 14.30 7.54
C ASP A 51 -7.15 14.24 7.09
N PHE A 52 -6.84 13.39 6.09
CA PHE A 52 -5.49 13.26 5.56
C PHE A 52 -4.98 14.59 4.98
N ALA A 53 -5.81 15.25 4.18
CA ALA A 53 -5.50 16.54 3.59
C ALA A 53 -5.36 17.63 4.66
N TYR A 54 -6.27 17.65 5.65
CA TYR A 54 -6.16 18.58 6.79
C TYR A 54 -4.87 18.39 7.58
N LYS A 55 -4.52 17.14 7.92
CA LYS A 55 -3.28 16.83 8.65
C LYS A 55 -2.05 17.29 7.88
N MET A 56 -2.01 16.99 6.59
CA MET A 56 -0.94 17.41 5.70
C MET A 56 -0.86 18.94 5.67
N PHE A 57 -1.96 19.62 5.37
CA PHE A 57 -2.03 21.07 5.32
C PHE A 57 -1.56 21.72 6.62
N ASN A 58 -2.07 21.28 7.78
CA ASN A 58 -1.67 21.82 9.08
C ASN A 58 -0.18 21.60 9.35
N GLN A 59 0.37 20.45 8.97
CA GLN A 59 1.80 20.18 9.12
C GLN A 59 2.65 21.13 8.26
N TRP A 60 2.27 21.36 7.01
CA TRP A 60 2.98 22.29 6.12
C TRP A 60 2.82 23.74 6.57
N HIS A 61 1.61 24.10 7.00
CA HIS A 61 1.32 25.41 7.56
C HIS A 61 2.23 25.70 8.75
N GLN A 62 2.31 24.78 9.71
CA GLN A 62 3.16 24.93 10.89
C GLN A 62 4.63 25.12 10.53
N LYS A 63 5.13 24.37 9.53
CA LYS A 63 6.50 24.55 9.03
C LYS A 63 6.69 25.91 8.34
N SER A 64 5.68 26.39 7.63
CA SER A 64 5.72 27.64 6.87
C SER A 64 5.67 28.89 7.75
N ILE A 65 5.06 28.83 8.94
CA ILE A 65 4.97 29.98 9.87
C ILE A 65 6.36 30.55 10.19
N GLU A 66 7.37 29.71 10.23
CA GLU A 66 8.74 30.10 10.55
C GLU A 66 9.54 30.56 9.32
N HIS A 67 8.95 30.54 8.12
CA HIS A 67 9.58 31.01 6.90
C HIS A 67 9.19 32.47 6.61
N THR A 68 10.12 33.23 6.03
CA THR A 68 9.90 34.66 5.76
C THR A 68 9.79 34.91 4.26
N VAL A 69 8.72 35.58 3.84
CA VAL A 69 8.59 36.09 2.47
C VAL A 69 9.34 37.41 2.37
N THR A 70 10.28 37.53 1.43
CA THR A 70 11.16 38.71 1.32
C THR A 70 10.83 39.61 0.15
N ILE A 71 10.45 39.03 -0.99
CA ILE A 71 10.14 39.79 -2.22
C ILE A 71 8.94 39.15 -2.89
N TYR A 72 7.97 39.96 -3.30
CA TYR A 72 6.88 39.52 -4.16
C TYR A 72 6.96 40.21 -5.53
N ASN A 73 6.95 39.41 -6.59
CA ASN A 73 6.96 39.85 -7.97
C ASN A 73 5.55 39.72 -8.55
N HIS A 74 4.84 40.85 -8.62
CA HIS A 74 3.48 40.93 -9.16
C HIS A 74 3.38 40.50 -10.63
N ARG A 75 4.40 40.82 -11.46
CA ARG A 75 4.41 40.50 -12.89
C ARG A 75 4.53 38.99 -13.14
N GLN A 76 5.30 38.30 -12.28
CA GLN A 76 5.53 36.86 -12.38
C GLN A 76 4.62 36.03 -11.46
N GLN A 77 3.81 36.69 -10.63
CA GLN A 77 3.01 36.03 -9.59
C GLN A 77 3.87 35.10 -8.74
N SER A 78 5.02 35.58 -8.25
CA SER A 78 5.98 34.76 -7.51
C SER A 78 6.52 35.46 -6.27
N ALA A 79 6.85 34.67 -5.24
CA ALA A 79 7.43 35.15 -3.99
C ALA A 79 8.77 34.48 -3.70
N SER A 80 9.76 35.26 -3.28
CA SER A 80 10.99 34.75 -2.67
C SER A 80 10.73 34.44 -1.20
N VAL A 81 10.96 33.19 -0.81
CA VAL A 81 10.74 32.68 0.54
C VAL A 81 12.07 32.20 1.11
N VAL A 82 12.43 32.71 2.27
CA VAL A 82 13.62 32.31 3.02
C VAL A 82 13.22 31.30 4.08
N THR A 83 13.85 30.13 4.05
CA THR A 83 13.63 29.08 5.06
C THR A 83 14.29 29.44 6.38
N LYS A 84 13.68 29.00 7.49
CA LYS A 84 14.24 29.21 8.83
C LYS A 84 15.60 28.55 8.96
N ARG A 85 16.45 29.09 9.84
CA ARG A 85 17.70 28.44 10.24
C ARG A 85 17.39 27.39 11.31
N GLN A 86 17.77 26.14 11.08
CA GLN A 86 17.57 25.04 12.03
C GLN A 86 18.87 24.20 12.13
N SER A 87 19.47 24.14 13.33
CA SER A 87 20.68 23.37 13.64
C SER A 87 21.82 23.48 12.60
N GLY A 88 22.14 24.70 12.16
CA GLY A 88 23.24 24.96 11.23
C GLY A 88 22.90 24.85 9.74
N TYR A 89 21.72 24.34 9.39
CA TYR A 89 21.20 24.27 8.02
C TYR A 89 20.00 25.23 7.85
N GLY A 90 19.73 25.72 6.64
CA GLY A 90 18.62 26.65 6.35
C GLY A 90 19.08 28.00 5.79
N LEU A 91 18.17 29.00 5.78
CA LEU A 91 18.34 30.29 5.08
C LEU A 91 18.39 30.20 3.55
N ASN A 92 18.01 29.06 2.98
CA ASN A 92 17.86 28.93 1.54
C ASN A 92 16.73 29.81 1.06
N THR A 93 16.99 30.56 -0.01
CA THR A 93 15.99 31.35 -0.72
C THR A 93 15.39 30.51 -1.82
N HIS A 94 14.07 30.34 -1.78
CA HIS A 94 13.31 29.63 -2.81
C HIS A 94 12.34 30.61 -3.48
N VAL A 95 12.23 30.54 -4.80
CA VAL A 95 11.22 31.29 -5.56
C VAL A 95 10.00 30.40 -5.75
N VAL A 96 8.89 30.77 -5.11
CA VAL A 96 7.61 30.05 -5.17
C VAL A 96 6.67 30.79 -6.11
N LYS A 97 6.13 30.10 -7.11
CA LYS A 97 5.08 30.67 -7.98
C LYS A 97 3.73 30.55 -7.28
N ILE A 98 3.03 31.66 -7.12
CA ILE A 98 1.67 31.78 -6.54
C ILE A 98 0.60 31.65 -7.64
N THR A 99 0.88 30.87 -8.67
CA THR A 99 -0.17 30.49 -9.64
C THR A 99 -1.24 29.70 -8.91
N ASN A 100 -2.50 29.96 -9.21
CA ASN A 100 -3.62 29.15 -8.75
C ASN A 100 -3.49 27.75 -9.37
N ARG A 101 -2.76 26.87 -8.69
CA ARG A 101 -2.75 25.45 -9.05
C ARG A 101 -4.07 24.94 -8.53
N ASP A 102 -4.93 24.53 -9.44
CA ASP A 102 -6.11 23.74 -9.11
C ASP A 102 -5.61 22.50 -8.37
N VAL A 103 -5.67 22.58 -7.04
CA VAL A 103 -5.57 21.40 -6.20
C VAL A 103 -6.71 20.53 -6.69
N HIS A 104 -6.44 19.31 -7.16
CA HIS A 104 -7.47 18.36 -7.58
C HIS A 104 -8.41 18.13 -6.39
N ALA A 105 -9.39 19.02 -6.26
CA ALA A 105 -10.16 19.20 -5.06
C ALA A 105 -10.96 17.93 -4.80
N ASP A 106 -11.44 17.35 -5.89
CA ASP A 106 -12.19 16.10 -5.95
C ASP A 106 -11.47 14.94 -5.27
N TYR A 107 -10.14 14.83 -5.38
CA TYR A 107 -9.42 13.70 -4.77
C TYR A 107 -9.40 13.78 -3.25
N TYR A 108 -9.44 14.98 -2.67
CA TYR A 108 -9.40 15.18 -1.21
C TYR A 108 -10.75 15.64 -0.64
N ASN A 109 -11.78 15.76 -1.49
CA ASN A 109 -13.11 16.21 -1.09
C ASN A 109 -13.84 15.10 -0.32
N VAL A 110 -14.45 15.47 0.82
CA VAL A 110 -15.18 14.51 1.67
C VAL A 110 -16.42 13.94 0.98
N MET A 111 -17.09 14.71 0.12
CA MET A 111 -18.24 14.25 -0.65
C MET A 111 -17.83 13.20 -1.69
N ALA A 112 -16.75 13.46 -2.44
CA ALA A 112 -16.20 12.48 -3.37
C ALA A 112 -15.73 11.20 -2.66
N TYR A 113 -15.13 11.35 -1.48
CA TYR A 113 -14.79 10.24 -0.59
C TYR A 113 -16.01 9.42 -0.21
N LYS A 114 -17.07 10.06 0.31
CA LYS A 114 -18.33 9.41 0.68
C LYS A 114 -18.89 8.63 -0.51
N ASN A 115 -19.00 9.27 -1.67
CA ASN A 115 -19.57 8.66 -2.88
C ASN A 115 -18.78 7.41 -3.33
N THR A 116 -17.47 7.41 -3.14
CA THR A 116 -16.60 6.25 -3.44
C THR A 116 -16.93 5.05 -2.55
N TYR A 117 -17.22 5.28 -1.27
CA TYR A 117 -17.41 4.22 -0.26
C TYR A 117 -18.87 3.91 0.07
N SER A 118 -19.83 4.67 -0.44
CA SER A 118 -21.28 4.44 -0.21
C SER A 118 -21.90 3.39 -1.14
N LYS A 119 -21.07 2.67 -1.91
CA LYS A 119 -21.55 1.55 -2.74
C LYS A 119 -21.97 0.38 -1.85
N ALA A 120 -23.16 -0.15 -2.11
CA ALA A 120 -23.65 -1.35 -1.43
C ALA A 120 -22.85 -2.58 -1.88
N PHE A 121 -22.48 -3.43 -0.93
CA PHE A 121 -22.01 -4.78 -1.22
C PHE A 121 -23.23 -5.69 -1.29
N GLN A 122 -23.34 -6.46 -2.37
CA GLN A 122 -24.29 -7.57 -2.39
C GLN A 122 -23.72 -8.69 -1.52
N PRO A 123 -24.55 -9.33 -0.67
CA PRO A 123 -24.11 -10.48 0.10
C PRO A 123 -23.65 -11.58 -0.85
N LEU A 124 -22.65 -12.36 -0.42
CA LEU A 124 -22.24 -13.55 -1.16
C LEU A 124 -23.43 -14.52 -1.18
N HIS A 125 -23.87 -14.92 -2.37
CA HIS A 125 -24.99 -15.86 -2.50
C HIS A 125 -24.58 -17.25 -1.96
N PRO A 126 -25.53 -18.05 -1.46
CA PRO A 126 -25.30 -19.45 -1.12
C PRO A 126 -24.63 -20.20 -2.27
N GLU A 127 -23.84 -21.23 -1.95
CA GLU A 127 -23.08 -22.02 -2.94
C GLU A 127 -23.99 -22.61 -4.04
N ASP A 128 -25.25 -22.90 -3.70
CA ASP A 128 -26.29 -23.39 -4.62
C ASP A 128 -26.61 -22.44 -5.79
N TYR A 129 -26.21 -21.17 -5.70
CA TYR A 129 -26.38 -20.17 -6.76
C TYR A 129 -25.16 -20.04 -7.68
N TRP A 130 -24.05 -20.71 -7.35
CA TRP A 130 -22.81 -20.56 -8.09
C TRP A 130 -22.86 -21.44 -9.34
N ASP A 131 -22.35 -20.93 -10.45
CA ASP A 131 -22.26 -21.72 -11.67
C ASP A 131 -21.42 -22.98 -11.41
N VAL A 132 -21.88 -24.12 -11.94
CA VAL A 132 -21.11 -25.36 -11.89
C VAL A 132 -19.78 -25.08 -12.59
N SER A 133 -18.69 -25.21 -11.85
CA SER A 133 -17.35 -24.98 -12.39
C SER A 133 -17.14 -25.84 -13.64
N GLU A 134 -16.89 -25.20 -14.79
CA GLU A 134 -16.60 -25.89 -16.05
C GLU A 134 -15.26 -26.64 -16.02
N PHE A 135 -14.46 -26.40 -14.98
CA PHE A 135 -13.17 -27.04 -14.78
C PHE A 135 -13.12 -27.81 -13.46
N GLU A 136 -12.47 -28.96 -13.48
CA GLU A 136 -12.13 -29.73 -12.29
C GLU A 136 -10.76 -29.30 -11.79
N LEU A 137 -10.67 -28.90 -10.52
CA LEU A 137 -9.39 -28.64 -9.86
C LEU A 137 -8.72 -29.97 -9.50
N VAL A 138 -7.98 -30.53 -10.45
CA VAL A 138 -7.16 -31.72 -10.21
C VAL A 138 -5.90 -31.30 -9.46
N HIS A 139 -5.77 -31.75 -8.20
CA HIS A 139 -4.50 -31.63 -7.49
C HIS A 139 -3.47 -32.55 -8.12
N ASP A 140 -2.25 -32.06 -8.32
CA ASP A 140 -1.16 -32.91 -8.81
C ASP A 140 -0.81 -33.96 -7.75
N THR A 141 -1.14 -35.22 -8.03
CA THR A 141 -0.88 -36.35 -7.14
C THR A 141 0.62 -36.62 -6.92
N ALA A 142 1.50 -36.10 -7.78
CA ALA A 142 2.95 -36.17 -7.60
C ALA A 142 3.45 -35.20 -6.52
N ILE A 143 2.65 -34.18 -6.15
CA ILE A 143 2.93 -33.21 -5.07
C ILE A 143 2.48 -33.76 -3.70
N CYS A 144 2.11 -35.04 -3.62
CA CYS A 144 1.92 -35.73 -2.35
C CYS A 144 3.24 -35.84 -1.57
N ILE A 145 3.37 -34.92 -0.59
CA ILE A 145 4.08 -35.01 0.69
C ILE A 145 4.94 -36.28 0.80
N SER A 146 6.24 -36.14 0.56
CA SER A 146 7.25 -37.13 0.89
C SER A 146 7.18 -37.46 2.40
N ILE A 147 6.40 -38.46 2.79
CA ILE A 147 6.49 -39.14 4.08
C ILE A 147 7.61 -40.17 3.99
N ARG A 148 8.83 -39.73 3.72
CA ARG A 148 10.01 -40.57 3.92
C ARG A 148 10.58 -40.24 5.29
N LEU A 149 10.43 -41.16 6.24
CA LEU A 149 11.15 -41.12 7.52
C LEU A 149 12.63 -40.84 7.23
N GLY A 150 13.12 -39.68 7.68
CA GLY A 150 14.53 -39.28 7.59
C GLY A 150 14.93 -38.28 6.51
N ARG A 151 14.05 -37.84 5.59
CA ARG A 151 14.40 -36.79 4.61
C ARG A 151 13.78 -35.45 5.01
N ILE A 152 14.64 -34.45 5.25
CA ILE A 152 14.25 -33.08 5.59
C ILE A 152 13.22 -32.59 4.57
N GLN A 153 12.02 -32.28 5.06
CA GLN A 153 10.99 -31.59 4.30
C GLN A 153 11.54 -30.24 3.84
N THR A 154 11.79 -30.08 2.55
CA THR A 154 11.84 -28.73 1.99
C THR A 154 10.40 -28.25 1.86
N SER A 155 9.97 -27.36 2.74
CA SER A 155 8.63 -26.73 2.71
C SER A 155 8.43 -25.75 1.55
N ARG A 156 9.34 -25.73 0.57
CA ARG A 156 9.39 -24.76 -0.51
C ARG A 156 9.25 -25.48 -1.85
N ILE A 157 8.19 -25.12 -2.56
CA ILE A 157 8.02 -25.32 -4.00
C ILE A 157 8.87 -24.23 -4.68
N HIS A 158 9.76 -24.62 -5.59
CA HIS A 158 10.69 -23.70 -6.23
C HIS A 158 9.99 -23.02 -7.41
N ASN A 159 9.95 -21.68 -7.41
CA ASN A 159 9.32 -20.89 -8.48
C ASN A 159 10.37 -20.05 -9.21
N GLU A 160 9.99 -19.50 -10.38
CA GLU A 160 10.89 -18.76 -11.28
C GLU A 160 11.53 -17.49 -10.68
N MET A 161 11.04 -17.03 -9.52
CA MET A 161 11.59 -15.91 -8.76
C MET A 161 12.84 -16.25 -7.93
N ASP A 162 13.18 -17.54 -7.76
CA ASP A 162 14.32 -18.00 -6.94
C ASP A 162 15.63 -18.15 -7.75
N TRP A 163 15.57 -18.11 -9.09
CA TRP A 163 16.73 -18.30 -9.98
C TRP A 163 17.89 -17.28 -9.79
N PRO A 164 17.64 -15.99 -9.51
CA PRO A 164 18.74 -15.02 -9.37
C PRO A 164 19.63 -15.31 -8.16
N GLN A 165 19.04 -15.72 -7.02
CA GLN A 165 19.76 -15.95 -5.76
C GLN A 165 20.68 -17.18 -5.83
N THR A 166 20.28 -18.19 -6.60
CA THR A 166 21.08 -19.41 -6.80
C THR A 166 22.32 -19.14 -7.65
N ARG A 167 22.20 -18.30 -8.69
CA ARG A 167 23.34 -17.89 -9.52
C ARG A 167 24.35 -17.04 -8.75
N GLU A 168 23.89 -16.09 -7.95
CA GLU A 168 24.77 -15.24 -7.14
C GLU A 168 25.60 -16.06 -6.13
N ARG A 169 24.98 -17.05 -5.48
CA ARG A 169 25.69 -17.95 -4.55
C ARG A 169 26.72 -18.82 -5.24
N GLN A 170 26.38 -19.39 -6.40
CA GLN A 170 27.31 -20.21 -7.18
C GLN A 170 28.48 -19.36 -7.70
N GLN A 171 28.23 -18.12 -8.13
CA GLN A 171 29.29 -17.20 -8.54
C GLN A 171 30.16 -16.75 -7.36
N ALA A 172 29.59 -16.55 -6.17
CA ALA A 172 30.35 -16.24 -4.97
C ALA A 172 31.25 -17.41 -4.55
N GLN A 173 30.74 -18.65 -4.58
CA GLN A 173 31.53 -19.85 -4.29
C GLN A 173 32.63 -20.11 -5.32
N GLN A 174 32.35 -19.91 -6.62
CA GLN A 174 33.39 -20.01 -7.65
C GLN A 174 34.48 -18.94 -7.48
N ARG A 175 34.15 -17.74 -7.01
CA ARG A 175 35.15 -16.68 -6.71
C ARG A 175 35.99 -17.02 -5.48
N GLU A 176 35.39 -17.60 -4.44
CA GLU A 176 36.10 -18.01 -3.22
C GLU A 176 37.06 -19.19 -3.49
N ASP A 177 36.66 -20.18 -4.28
CA ASP A 177 37.52 -21.31 -4.64
C ASP A 177 38.65 -20.91 -5.61
N SER A 178 38.39 -19.97 -6.53
CA SER A 178 39.42 -19.44 -7.44
C SER A 178 40.45 -18.54 -6.73
N SER A 179 40.15 -18.07 -5.51
CA SER A 179 41.06 -17.24 -4.70
C SER A 179 41.91 -18.08 -3.73
N ARG A 180 41.71 -19.40 -3.70
CA ARG A 180 42.40 -20.35 -2.81
C ARG A 180 43.41 -21.26 -3.54
N GLN A 181 43.59 -21.07 -4.85
CA GLN A 181 44.69 -21.63 -5.66
C GLN A 181 45.69 -20.53 -5.99
#